data_AF-A0A354YBK6-F1
#
_entry.id   AF-A0A354YBK6-F1
#
_cell.length_a   1.000
_cell.length_b   1.000
_cell.length_c   1.000
_cell.angle_alpha   90.00
_cell.angle_beta   90.00
_cell.angle_gamma   90.00
#
_symmetry.space_group_name_H-M   'P 1'
#
loop_
_entity.id
_entity.type
_entity.pdbx_description
1 polymer ?
#
loop_
_entity_poly.entity_id
_entity_poly.type
_entity_poly.pdbx_seq_one_letter_code
_entity_poly.pdbx_strand_id
1 'polypeptide(L)'
;MVDNLPQRRIPRQALAMQPLPGELQVQDGQGGGAIADRNAERYRPYVQAFTRVDPSALAAAYKRFYPLFQQAYEQLGYPDRYFNDRVVEVIDHLLQAPAPA
;
A
#
# COMPACT_ATOMS: atom_id res chain seq x y z
N MET A 1 3.89 -5.00 7.45
CA MET A 1 3.88 -4.70 6.00
C MET A 1 3.02 -3.49 5.69
N VAL A 2 1.75 -3.45 6.10
CA VAL A 2 0.93 -2.22 6.08
C VAL A 2 1.56 -1.12 6.94
N ASP A 3 2.09 -1.47 8.13
CA ASP A 3 2.76 -0.50 9.02
C ASP A 3 3.99 0.18 8.45
N ASN A 4 4.61 -0.44 7.47
CA ASN A 4 5.84 0.07 6.89
C ASN A 4 5.56 1.13 5.83
N LEU A 5 4.32 1.21 5.31
CA LEU A 5 3.97 2.11 4.21
C LEU A 5 4.16 3.60 4.54
N PRO A 6 3.87 4.09 5.75
CA PRO A 6 4.18 5.48 6.12
C PRO A 6 5.64 5.73 6.48
N GLN A 7 6.48 4.69 6.55
CA GLN A 7 7.89 4.85 6.93
C GLN A 7 8.70 5.38 5.74
N ARG A 8 9.64 6.30 6.01
CA ARG A 8 10.53 6.87 4.98
C ARG A 8 11.41 5.84 4.27
N ARG A 9 11.65 4.68 4.90
CA ARG A 9 12.48 3.61 4.36
C ARG A 9 11.85 2.28 4.71
N ILE A 10 11.75 1.40 3.73
CA ILE A 10 11.23 0.05 3.89
C ILE A 10 12.34 -0.92 3.49
N PRO A 11 12.80 -1.81 4.38
CA PRO A 11 13.75 -2.84 3.99
C PRO A 11 13.09 -3.81 3.01
N ARG A 12 13.80 -4.18 1.93
CA ARG A 12 13.25 -5.03 0.85
C ARG A 12 12.68 -6.36 1.37
N GLN A 13 13.29 -6.91 2.42
CA GLN A 13 12.87 -8.15 3.07
C GLN A 13 11.50 -8.04 3.78
N ALA A 14 11.04 -6.83 4.07
CA ALA A 14 9.76 -6.58 4.75
C ALA A 14 8.57 -6.42 3.78
N LEU A 15 8.81 -6.53 2.47
CA LEU A 15 7.75 -6.54 1.45
C LEU A 15 7.26 -7.98 1.27
N ALA A 16 5.98 -8.26 1.55
CA ALA A 16 5.37 -9.57 1.27
C ALA A 16 4.95 -9.76 -0.19
N MET A 17 5.21 -8.78 -1.07
CA MET A 17 4.94 -8.89 -2.51
C MET A 17 6.22 -8.71 -3.31
N GLN A 18 6.32 -9.47 -4.41
CA GLN A 18 7.38 -9.30 -5.40
C GLN A 18 7.30 -7.91 -6.04
N PRO A 19 8.43 -7.27 -6.34
CA PRO A 19 8.44 -6.02 -7.10
C PRO A 19 7.71 -6.19 -8.44
N LEU A 20 6.94 -5.18 -8.83
CA LEU A 20 6.36 -5.15 -10.17
C LEU A 20 7.46 -5.25 -11.23
N PRO A 21 7.25 -6.00 -12.33
CA PRO A 21 8.18 -6.02 -13.46
C PRO A 21 8.53 -4.60 -13.96
N GLY A 22 9.75 -4.47 -14.45
CA GLY A 22 10.32 -3.19 -14.88
C GLY A 22 10.92 -2.37 -13.74
N GLU A 23 11.78 -1.40 -14.09
CA GLU A 23 12.48 -0.58 -13.12
C GLU A 23 11.68 0.66 -12.72
N LEU A 24 11.96 1.23 -11.54
CA LEU A 24 11.47 2.55 -11.17
C LEU A 24 12.03 3.58 -12.15
N GLN A 25 11.13 4.30 -12.81
CA GLN A 25 11.54 5.33 -13.75
C GLN A 25 11.67 6.69 -13.07
N VAL A 26 12.75 7.39 -13.34
CA VAL A 26 13.04 8.72 -12.79
C VAL A 26 13.13 9.71 -13.97
N GLN A 27 12.70 10.94 -13.75
CA GLN A 27 12.84 12.08 -14.68
C GLN A 27 13.50 13.25 -13.96
N ASP A 28 14.00 14.23 -14.71
CA ASP A 28 14.52 15.46 -14.11
C ASP A 28 13.37 16.29 -13.54
N GLY A 29 13.52 16.76 -12.30
CA GLY A 29 12.56 17.58 -11.57
C GLY A 29 13.23 18.76 -10.87
N GLN A 30 12.42 19.62 -10.23
CA GLN A 30 12.94 20.77 -9.49
C GLN A 30 13.74 20.30 -8.27
N GLY A 31 15.06 20.33 -8.37
CA GLY A 31 15.99 19.93 -7.29
C GLY A 31 16.62 18.55 -7.43
N GLY A 32 16.45 17.86 -8.57
CA GLY A 32 17.08 16.56 -8.85
C GLY A 32 16.12 15.58 -9.52
N GLY A 33 16.38 14.28 -9.37
CA GLY A 33 15.53 13.23 -9.93
C GLY A 33 14.17 13.14 -9.22
N ALA A 34 13.07 13.18 -9.99
CA ALA A 34 11.70 12.97 -9.56
C ALA A 34 11.14 11.64 -10.10
N ILE A 35 10.15 11.07 -9.41
CA ILE A 35 9.45 9.86 -9.89
C ILE A 35 8.71 10.22 -11.17
N ALA A 36 8.98 9.50 -12.26
CA ALA A 36 8.36 9.79 -13.53
C ALA A 36 6.90 9.31 -13.59
N ASP A 37 6.03 10.09 -14.24
CA ASP A 37 4.60 9.78 -14.42
C ASP A 37 4.34 8.42 -15.06
N ARG A 38 5.23 7.99 -15.97
CA ARG A 38 5.16 6.66 -16.61
C ARG A 38 5.15 5.49 -15.64
N ASN A 39 5.54 5.68 -14.38
CA ASN A 39 5.38 4.64 -13.38
C ASN A 39 3.90 4.28 -13.13
N ALA A 40 2.96 5.21 -13.31
CA ALA A 40 1.52 4.92 -13.16
C ALA A 40 1.06 3.79 -14.09
N GLU A 41 1.65 3.67 -15.29
CA GLU A 41 1.35 2.62 -16.25
C GLU A 41 1.70 1.22 -15.75
N ARG A 42 2.77 1.12 -14.94
CA ARG A 42 3.20 -0.16 -14.35
C ARG A 42 2.12 -0.71 -13.42
N TYR A 43 1.44 0.16 -12.67
CA TYR A 43 0.40 -0.21 -11.71
C TYR A 43 -0.99 -0.37 -12.34
N ARG A 44 -1.18 0.10 -13.58
CA ARG A 44 -2.48 0.09 -14.29
C ARG A 44 -3.23 -1.24 -14.24
N PRO A 45 -2.65 -2.41 -14.53
CA PRO A 45 -3.41 -3.67 -14.47
C PRO A 45 -3.91 -4.00 -13.05
N TYR A 46 -3.16 -3.66 -12.02
CA TYR A 46 -3.53 -3.90 -10.63
C TYR A 46 -4.65 -2.96 -10.17
N VAL A 47 -4.55 -1.67 -10.50
CA VAL A 47 -5.60 -0.68 -10.22
C VAL A 47 -6.89 -1.04 -10.95
N GLN A 48 -6.79 -1.45 -12.21
CA GLN A 48 -7.96 -1.89 -12.98
C GLN A 48 -8.59 -3.17 -12.42
N ALA A 49 -7.78 -4.14 -11.98
CA ALA A 49 -8.31 -5.33 -11.34
C ALA A 49 -9.04 -4.97 -10.03
N PHE A 50 -8.42 -4.15 -9.19
CA PHE A 50 -9.00 -3.71 -7.91
C PHE A 50 -10.31 -2.92 -8.09
N THR A 51 -10.34 -1.97 -9.02
CA THR A 51 -11.52 -1.11 -9.27
C THR A 51 -12.71 -1.83 -9.90
N ARG A 52 -12.51 -3.05 -10.44
CA ARG A 52 -13.59 -3.89 -10.98
C ARG A 52 -14.24 -4.80 -9.94
N VAL A 53 -13.65 -4.93 -8.74
CA VAL A 53 -14.19 -5.79 -7.69
C VAL A 53 -15.45 -5.17 -7.09
N ASP A 54 -16.47 -6.00 -6.82
CA ASP A 54 -17.67 -5.57 -6.09
C ASP A 54 -17.28 -5.12 -4.66
N PRO A 55 -17.55 -3.86 -4.28
CA PRO A 55 -17.16 -3.32 -2.98
C PRO A 55 -17.81 -4.05 -1.80
N SER A 56 -19.05 -4.51 -1.95
CA SER A 56 -19.80 -5.22 -0.90
C SER A 56 -19.22 -6.61 -0.68
N ALA A 57 -18.89 -7.32 -1.76
CA ALA A 57 -18.24 -8.61 -1.70
C ALA A 57 -16.84 -8.51 -1.08
N LEU A 58 -16.07 -7.48 -1.43
CA LEU A 58 -14.75 -7.22 -0.84
C LEU A 58 -14.85 -6.91 0.65
N ALA A 59 -15.80 -6.05 1.06
CA ALA A 59 -16.03 -5.73 2.47
C ALA A 59 -16.48 -6.97 3.28
N ALA A 60 -17.32 -7.83 2.70
CA ALA A 60 -17.73 -9.09 3.32
C ALA A 60 -16.52 -10.04 3.52
N ALA A 61 -15.66 -10.17 2.50
CA ALA A 61 -14.43 -10.95 2.60
C ALA A 61 -13.48 -10.39 3.67
N TYR A 62 -13.29 -9.07 3.70
CA TYR A 62 -12.48 -8.40 4.72
C TYR A 62 -12.99 -8.71 6.14
N LYS A 63 -14.29 -8.54 6.40
CA LYS A 63 -14.89 -8.86 7.70
C LYS A 63 -14.71 -10.32 8.10
N ARG A 64 -14.88 -11.24 7.14
CA ARG A 64 -14.69 -12.68 7.38
C ARG A 64 -13.26 -13.03 7.80
N PHE A 65 -12.26 -12.39 7.22
CA PHE A 65 -10.85 -12.63 7.52
C PHE A 65 -10.26 -11.70 8.60
N TYR A 66 -11.02 -10.70 9.06
CA TYR A 66 -10.57 -9.72 10.05
C TYR A 66 -9.94 -10.33 11.31
N PRO A 67 -10.47 -11.40 11.92
CA PRO A 67 -9.83 -12.02 13.09
C PRO A 67 -8.40 -12.49 12.82
N LEU A 68 -8.13 -13.00 11.61
CA LEU A 68 -6.78 -13.44 11.21
C LEU A 68 -5.85 -12.24 11.02
N PHE A 69 -6.33 -11.15 10.41
CA PHE A 69 -5.54 -9.93 10.28
C PHE A 69 -5.21 -9.32 11.64
N GLN A 70 -6.20 -9.25 12.54
CA GLN A 70 -6.02 -8.76 13.90
C GLN A 70 -5.00 -9.59 14.66
N GLN A 71 -5.14 -10.93 14.64
CA GLN A 71 -4.19 -11.83 15.29
C GLN A 71 -2.76 -11.65 14.76
N ALA A 72 -2.59 -11.58 13.44
CA ALA A 72 -1.29 -11.36 12.83
C ALA A 72 -0.70 -9.99 13.20
N TYR A 73 -1.55 -8.95 13.33
CA TYR A 73 -1.13 -7.61 13.74
C TYR A 73 -0.65 -7.57 15.19
N GLU A 74 -1.36 -8.21 16.11
CA GLU A 74 -0.95 -8.34 17.52
C GLU A 74 0.38 -9.07 17.66
N GLN A 75 0.62 -10.12 16.85
CA GLN A 75 1.89 -10.87 16.83
C GLN A 75 3.10 -10.02 16.41
N LEU A 76 2.89 -8.86 15.77
CA LEU A 76 3.96 -7.90 15.48
C LEU A 76 4.36 -7.06 16.70
N GLY A 77 3.73 -7.28 17.87
CA GLY A 77 4.04 -6.56 19.11
C GLY A 77 3.18 -5.32 19.33
N TYR A 78 1.98 -5.26 18.74
CA TYR A 78 0.99 -4.20 18.96
C TYR A 78 -0.21 -4.72 19.77
N PRO A 79 -0.02 -5.09 21.06
CA PRO A 79 -1.15 -5.49 21.90
C PRO A 79 -2.17 -4.35 22.01
N ASP A 80 -3.45 -4.68 22.06
CA ASP A 80 -4.57 -3.74 22.28
C ASP A 80 -4.78 -2.69 21.18
N ARG A 81 -4.17 -2.86 19.99
CA ARG A 81 -4.42 -2.02 18.82
C ARG A 81 -5.23 -2.74 17.75
N TYR A 82 -6.14 -2.02 17.10
CA TYR A 82 -6.95 -2.58 16.03
C TYR A 82 -6.27 -2.44 14.67
N PHE A 83 -6.19 -3.54 13.93
CA PHE A 83 -5.63 -3.56 12.59
C PHE A 83 -6.42 -2.65 11.63
N ASN A 84 -7.75 -2.58 11.78
CA ASN A 84 -8.58 -1.74 10.91
C ASN A 84 -8.22 -0.25 11.02
N ASP A 85 -8.01 0.26 12.23
CA ASP A 85 -7.66 1.66 12.45
C ASP A 85 -6.34 2.00 11.75
N ARG A 86 -5.38 1.07 11.82
CA ARG A 86 -4.10 1.21 11.13
C ARG A 86 -4.25 1.20 9.61
N VAL A 87 -5.11 0.35 9.05
CA VAL A 87 -5.38 0.33 7.60
C VAL A 87 -5.97 1.67 7.15
N VAL A 88 -6.94 2.20 7.89
CA VAL A 88 -7.57 3.49 7.57
C VAL A 88 -6.54 4.63 7.65
N GLU A 89 -5.74 4.69 8.71
CA GLU A 89 -4.68 5.70 8.87
C GLU A 89 -3.69 5.66 7.68
N VAL A 90 -3.30 4.46 7.24
CA VAL A 90 -2.39 4.30 6.10
C VAL A 90 -3.05 4.72 4.80
N ILE A 91 -4.33 4.43 4.58
CA ILE A 91 -5.06 4.91 3.39
C ILE A 91 -5.09 6.44 3.37
N ASP A 92 -5.42 7.07 4.51
CA ASP A 92 -5.45 8.52 4.64
C ASP A 92 -4.06 9.13 4.36
N HIS A 93 -3.00 8.52 4.87
CA HIS A 93 -1.63 8.93 4.58
C HIS A 93 -1.29 8.83 3.07
N LEU A 94 -1.68 7.74 2.41
CA LEU A 94 -1.40 7.53 0.98
C LEU A 94 -2.20 8.49 0.09
N LEU A 95 -3.42 8.85 0.47
CA LEU A 95 -4.23 9.84 -0.26
C LEU A 95 -3.66 11.26 -0.17
N GLN A 96 -2.83 11.55 0.83
CA GLN A 96 -2.11 12.82 0.98
C GLN A 96 -0.80 12.86 0.18
N ALA A 97 -0.42 11.77 -0.50
CA ALA A 97 0.78 11.76 -1.32
C ALA A 97 0.67 12.80 -2.45
N PRO A 98 1.71 13.61 -2.69
CA PRO A 98 1.68 14.57 -3.78
C PRO A 98 1.62 13.85 -5.12
N ALA A 99 0.94 14.46 -6.10
CA ALA A 99 1.01 14.00 -7.47
C ALA A 99 2.48 14.05 -7.96
N PRO A 100 2.93 13.07 -8.77
CA PRO A 100 4.22 13.15 -9.44
C PRO A 100 4.31 14.44 -10.29
N ALA A 101 5.54 14.93 -10.44
CA ALA A 101 5.86 16.26 -10.97
C ALA A 101 6.07 16.27 -12.49
#